data_AF-A0A1U9KM92-F1
#
_entry.id   AF-A0A1U9KM92-F1
#
_cell.length_a   1.000
_cell.length_b   1.000
_cell.length_c   1.000
_cell.angle_alpha   90.00
_cell.angle_beta   90.00
_cell.angle_gamma   90.00
#
_symmetry.space_group_name_H-M   'P 1'
#
loop_
_entity.id
_entity.type
_entity.pdbx_description
1 polymer ?
#
loop_
_entity_poly.entity_id
_entity_poly.type
_entity_poly.pdbx_seq_one_letter_code
_entity_poly.pdbx_strand_id
1 'polypeptide(L)' 'MPDTITVTAADVSLYHVAAKQLNDATQWWRIAQMNGLADPDLSWLTAPVALTLPPVDATQTAGVPGLVSS' A
#
# COMPACT_ATOMS: atom_id res chain seq x y z
N MET A 1 -14.97 -0.18 5.85
CA MET A 1 -14.16 -0.79 6.92
C MET A 1 -12.79 -1.09 6.33
N PRO A 2 -11.69 -1.00 7.08
CA PRO A 2 -10.39 -1.41 6.54
C PRO A 2 -10.42 -2.91 6.23
N ASP A 3 -10.02 -3.27 5.01
CA ASP A 3 -9.87 -4.67 4.61
C ASP A 3 -8.53 -5.20 5.11
N THR A 4 -8.42 -6.50 5.35
CA THR A 4 -7.14 -7.12 5.73
C THR A 4 -6.80 -8.18 4.72
N ILE A 5 -5.61 -8.09 4.15
CA ILE A 5 -5.11 -9.09 3.20
C ILE A 5 -3.87 -9.76 3.74
N THR A 6 -3.62 -10.97 3.27
CA THR A 6 -2.36 -11.66 3.51
C THR A 6 -1.42 -11.39 2.35
N VAL A 7 -0.26 -10.81 2.64
CA VAL A 7 0.83 -10.61 1.67
C VAL A 7 1.98 -11.56 1.97
N THR A 8 2.76 -11.86 0.94
CA THR A 8 3.99 -12.66 1.04
C THR A 8 5.13 -11.98 0.30
N ALA A 9 6.35 -12.49 0.41
CA ALA A 9 7.46 -12.03 -0.44
C ALA A 9 7.17 -12.14 -1.94
N ALA A 10 6.20 -12.97 -2.35
CA ALA A 10 5.76 -13.06 -3.76
C ALA A 10 5.04 -11.81 -4.25
N ASP A 11 4.48 -10.98 -3.35
CA ASP A 11 3.91 -9.68 -3.71
C ASP A 11 5.01 -8.65 -4.04
N VAL A 12 6.28 -8.96 -3.72
CA VAL A 12 7.50 -8.18 -3.97
C VAL A 12 7.55 -6.85 -3.20
N SER A 13 6.52 -6.00 -3.33
CA SER A 13 6.46 -4.69 -2.70
C SER A 13 5.02 -4.21 -2.46
N LEU A 14 4.87 -3.26 -1.53
CA LEU A 14 3.61 -2.55 -1.27
C LEU A 14 3.08 -1.81 -2.51
N TYR A 15 3.94 -1.47 -3.49
CA TYR A 15 3.49 -0.91 -4.78
C TYR A 15 2.60 -1.90 -5.54
N HIS A 16 3.01 -3.17 -5.59
CA HIS A 16 2.24 -4.22 -6.25
C HIS A 16 0.92 -4.47 -5.53
N VAL A 17 0.96 -4.49 -4.19
CA VAL A 17 -0.23 -4.64 -3.35
C VAL A 17 -1.19 -3.48 -3.57
N ALA A 18 -0.71 -2.24 -3.55
CA ALA A 18 -1.51 -1.04 -3.77
C ALA A 18 -2.09 -1.00 -5.20
N ALA A 19 -1.31 -1.36 -6.22
CA ALA A 19 -1.80 -1.48 -7.59
C ALA A 19 -2.95 -2.51 -7.70
N LYS A 20 -2.84 -3.64 -7.01
CA LYS A 20 -3.81 -4.73 -7.08
C LYS A 20 -5.08 -4.45 -6.27
N GLN A 21 -4.95 -3.82 -5.11
CA GLN A 21 -6.05 -3.66 -4.14
C GLN A 21 -6.69 -2.26 -4.17
N LEU A 22 -5.87 -1.23 -4.37
CA LEU A 22 -6.30 0.17 -4.41
C LEU A 22 -6.45 0.69 -5.85
N ASN A 23 -6.10 -0.15 -6.84
CA ASN A 23 -6.01 0.22 -8.26
C ASN A 23 -5.04 1.40 -8.50
N ASP A 24 -4.14 1.66 -7.55
CA ASP A 24 -3.18 2.76 -7.58
C ASP A 24 -1.92 2.39 -6.78
N ALA A 25 -0.84 2.12 -7.49
CA ALA A 25 0.46 1.77 -6.90
C ALA A 25 1.02 2.89 -6.01
N THR A 26 0.66 4.14 -6.27
CA THR A 26 1.19 5.31 -5.57
C THR A 26 0.65 5.42 -4.14
N GLN A 27 -0.45 4.72 -3.82
CA GLN A 27 -1.05 4.71 -2.47
C GLN A 27 -0.37 3.73 -1.49
N TRP A 28 0.74 3.10 -1.88
CA TRP A 28 1.51 2.18 -1.02
C TRP A 28 1.84 2.76 0.37
N TRP A 29 2.12 4.06 0.44
CA TRP A 29 2.48 4.76 1.68
C TRP A 29 1.34 4.75 2.70
N ARG A 30 0.08 4.68 2.26
CA ARG A 30 -1.08 4.58 3.14
C ARG A 30 -1.13 3.21 3.81
N ILE A 31 -0.84 2.15 3.05
CA ILE A 31 -0.73 0.79 3.57
C ILE A 31 0.43 0.74 4.57
N ALA A 32 1.58 1.31 4.21
CA ALA A 32 2.75 1.34 5.08
C ALA A 32 2.46 2.06 6.41
N GLN A 33 1.89 3.27 6.35
CA GLN A 33 1.52 4.05 7.53
C GLN A 33 0.52 3.33 8.43
N MET A 34 -0.47 2.64 7.85
CA MET A 34 -1.50 1.92 8.60
C MET A 34 -0.95 0.67 9.30
N ASN A 35 0.13 0.07 8.78
CA ASN A 35 0.76 -1.13 9.32
C ASN A 35 2.08 -0.84 10.06
N GLY A 36 2.46 0.44 10.22
CA GLY A 36 3.72 0.82 10.86
C GLY A 36 4.98 0.43 10.08
N LEU A 37 4.88 0.28 8.76
CA LEU A 37 6.00 0.00 7.87
C LEU A 37 6.62 1.31 7.39
N ALA A 38 7.95 1.34 7.28
CA ALA A 38 8.69 2.46 6.70
C ALA A 38 8.99 2.25 5.22
N ASP A 39 9.22 1.01 4.82
CA ASP A 39 9.66 0.66 3.47
C ASP A 39 8.56 -0.07 2.68
N PRO A 40 8.45 0.21 1.37
CA PRO A 40 7.56 -0.53 0.48
C PRO A 40 8.06 -1.93 0.14
N ASP A 41 9.29 -2.28 0.47
CA ASP A 41 9.83 -3.60 0.15
C ASP A 41 9.17 -4.67 1.02
N LEU A 42 8.72 -5.76 0.40
CA LEU A 42 8.19 -6.95 1.08
C LEU A 42 9.05 -8.19 0.82
N SER A 43 10.15 -8.06 0.08
CA SER A 43 11.02 -9.18 -0.30
C SER A 43 11.72 -9.82 0.91
N TRP A 44 11.88 -9.06 1.99
CA TRP A 44 12.43 -9.52 3.27
C TRP A 44 11.47 -10.40 4.08
N LEU A 45 10.19 -10.51 3.68
CA LEU A 45 9.22 -11.33 4.40
C LEU A 45 9.55 -12.81 4.30
N THR A 46 9.88 -13.44 5.44
CA THR A 46 10.13 -14.88 5.55
C THR A 46 8.85 -15.70 5.73
N ALA A 47 7.74 -15.05 6.03
CA ALA A 47 6.43 -15.67 6.24
C ALA A 47 5.30 -14.73 5.75
N PRO A 48 4.10 -15.26 5.47
CA PRO A 48 2.94 -14.43 5.14
C PRO A 48 2.59 -13.47 6.28
N VAL A 49 2.34 -12.20 5.96
CA VAL A 49 1.98 -11.16 6.92
C VAL A 49 0.60 -10.59 6.56
N ALA A 50 -0.24 -10.38 7.57
CA ALA A 50 -1.51 -9.71 7.40
C ALA A 50 -1.29 -8.18 7.39
N LEU A 51 -1.69 -7.53 6.31
CA LEU A 51 -1.66 -6.07 6.19
C LEU A 51 -3.08 -5.52 6.16
N THR A 52 -3.30 -4.50 6.98
CA THR A 52 -4.51 -3.68 6.94
C THR A 52 -4.44 -2.72 5.76
N LEU A 53 -5.44 -2.77 4.89
CA LEU A 53 -5.59 -1.88 3.75
C LEU A 53 -6.50 -0.71 4.13
N PRO A 54 -6.13 0.53 3.75
CA PRO A 54 -7.05 1.64 3.80
C PRO A 54 -8.19 1.41 2.79
N PRO A 55 -9.36 2.02 3.00
CA PRO A 55 -10.40 2.03 1.97
C PRO A 55 -9.86 2.70 0.70
N VAL A 56 -10.25 2.13 -0.46
CA VAL A 56 -9.98 2.70 -1.78
C VAL A 56 -10.47 4.14 -1.79
N ASP A 57 -9.57 5.07 -2.08
CA ASP A 57 -9.89 6.48 -2.17
C ASP A 57 -9.65 6.93 -3.61
N ALA A 58 -10.73 6.96 -4.40
CA ALA A 58 -10.71 7.36 -5.80
C ALA A 58 -10.50 8.87 -6.00
N THR A 59 -10.54 9.66 -4.92
CA THR A 59 -10.29 11.10 -4.99
C THR A 59 -8.80 11.45 -4.95
N GLN A 60 -7.96 10.51 -4.53
CA GLN A 60 -6.50 10.64 -4.58
C GLN A 60 -5.98 10.15 -5.94
N THR A 61 -6.04 11.02 -6.94
CA THR A 61 -5.39 10.81 -8.26
C THR A 61 -3.94 11.30 -8.28
N ALA A 62 -3.54 12.04 -7.24
CA ALA A 62 -2.18 12.54 -7.05
C ALA A 62 -1.52 11.68 -5.97
N GLY A 63 -0.56 10.86 -6.36
CA GLY A 63 0.11 9.86 -5.51
C GLY A 63 0.85 10.37 -4.26
N VAL A 64 0.75 11.65 -3.95
CA VAL A 64 1.28 12.30 -2.75
C VAL A 64 0.44 13.56 -2.46
N PRO A 65 -0.04 13.78 -1.22
CA PRO A 65 -0.61 15.07 -0.82
C PRO A 65 0.50 16.14 -0.88
N GLY A 66 0.47 17.03 -1.88
CA GLY A 66 1.41 18.15 -1.97
C GLY A 66 1.75 18.67 -3.37
N LEU A 67 1.48 17.91 -4.44
CA LEU A 67 1.67 18.39 -5.81
C LEU A 67 0.40 19.07 -6.35
N VAL A 68 -0.06 20.11 -5.67
CA VAL A 68 -0.93 21.10 -6.33
C VAL A 68 -0.01 22.13 -6.95
N SER A 69 0.19 22.04 -8.26
CA SER A 69 0.86 23.09 -9.03
C SER A 69 0.16 24.42 -8.74
N SER A 70 0.89 25.39 -8.19
CA SER A 70 0.47 26.80 -8.21
C SER A 70 0.55 27.37 -9.63
#